data_AF-A0A8X6FKF9-F1
#
_entry.id   AF-A0A8X6FKF9-F1
#
_cell.length_a   1.000
_cell.length_b   1.000
_cell.length_c   1.000
_cell.angle_alpha   90.00
_cell.angle_beta   90.00
_cell.angle_gamma   90.00
#
_symmetry.space_group_name_H-M   'P 1'
#
loop_
_entity.id
_entity.type
_entity.pdbx_description
1 polymer ?
#
loop_
_entity_poly.entity_id
_entity_poly.type
_entity_poly.pdbx_seq_one_letter_code
_entity_poly.pdbx_strand_id
1 'polypeptide(L)'
;MPHSRNSRRTTHEQAQVLQNRALRIILDYPVYVPRRYLHKDIKIPPLHERIRELSENFHGQLNLHVNPTIRVQTDTDPGTHRHPAHSTNIQELS
;
A
#
# COMPACT_ATOMS: atom_id res chain seq x y z
N MET A 1 22.64 -26.96 -2.12
CA MET A 1 21.35 -26.31 -1.80
C MET A 1 20.92 -25.44 -2.98
N PRO A 2 19.96 -25.86 -3.82
CA PRO A 2 19.54 -25.04 -4.95
C PRO A 2 18.63 -23.92 -4.46
N HIS A 3 18.96 -22.68 -4.83
CA HIS A 3 18.13 -21.52 -4.56
C HIS A 3 16.99 -21.52 -5.58
N SER A 4 15.76 -21.75 -5.14
CA SER A 4 14.57 -21.57 -5.98
C SER A 4 14.43 -20.09 -6.35
N ARG A 5 15.03 -19.70 -7.49
CA ARG A 5 14.99 -18.35 -8.07
C ARG A 5 13.74 -18.12 -8.94
N ASN A 6 12.65 -18.84 -8.69
CA ASN A 6 11.49 -18.87 -9.58
C ASN A 6 10.17 -18.41 -8.91
N SER A 7 10.24 -17.65 -7.81
CA SER A 7 9.06 -16.94 -7.34
C SER A 7 8.84 -15.68 -8.18
N ARG A 8 7.66 -15.54 -8.81
CA ARG A 8 7.29 -14.30 -9.50
C ARG A 8 7.30 -13.18 -8.47
N ARG A 9 8.11 -12.15 -8.71
CA ARG A 9 8.17 -10.97 -7.84
C ARG A 9 6.78 -10.34 -7.77
N THR A 10 6.38 -9.94 -6.57
CA THR A 10 5.18 -9.14 -6.36
C THR A 10 5.36 -7.75 -6.99
N THR A 11 4.26 -7.05 -7.26
CA THR A 11 4.31 -5.68 -7.80
C THR A 11 5.10 -4.73 -6.89
N HIS A 12 5.01 -4.90 -5.57
CA HIS A 12 5.77 -4.11 -4.60
C HIS A 12 7.27 -4.35 -4.70
N GLU A 13 7.69 -5.61 -4.87
CA GLU A 13 9.11 -5.94 -5.06
C GLU A 13 9.65 -5.39 -6.38
N GLN A 14 8.85 -5.41 -7.45
CA GLN A 14 9.23 -4.82 -8.74
C GLN A 14 9.40 -3.30 -8.63
N ALA A 15 8.46 -2.62 -7.97
CA ALA A 15 8.54 -1.19 -7.73
C ALA A 15 9.73 -0.81 -6.84
N GLN A 16 10.06 -1.62 -5.84
CA GLN A 16 11.27 -1.43 -5.01
C GLN A 16 12.56 -1.59 -5.86
N VAL A 17 12.60 -2.55 -6.78
CA VAL A 17 13.74 -2.70 -7.71
C VAL A 17 13.89 -1.48 -8.60
N LEU A 18 12.78 -0.94 -9.11
CA LEU A 18 12.78 0.29 -9.91
C LEU A 18 13.28 1.49 -9.10
N GLN A 19 12.77 1.69 -7.87
CA GLN A 19 13.22 2.75 -6.96
C GLN A 19 14.74 2.67 -6.74
N ASN A 20 15.25 1.48 -6.41
CA ASN A 20 16.68 1.28 -6.16
C ASN A 20 17.54 1.61 -7.39
N ARG A 21 17.04 1.31 -8.59
CA ARG A 21 17.75 1.63 -9.84
C ARG A 21 17.75 3.13 -10.12
N ALA A 22 16.61 3.79 -9.93
CA ALA A 22 16.51 5.24 -10.09
C ALA A 22 17.44 5.99 -9.13
N LEU A 23 17.42 5.63 -7.83
CA LEU A 23 18.30 6.23 -6.82
C LEU A 23 19.78 6.07 -7.16
N ARG A 24 20.17 4.90 -7.70
CA ARG A 24 21.56 4.69 -8.15
C ARG A 24 21.97 5.61 -9.30
N ILE A 25 21.08 5.81 -10.28
CA ILE A 25 21.35 6.68 -11.43
C ILE A 25 21.46 8.14 -10.99
N ILE A 26 20.51 8.62 -10.17
CA ILE A 26 20.44 10.02 -9.74
C ILE A 26 21.69 10.44 -8.97
N LEU A 27 22.28 9.53 -8.20
CA LEU A 27 23.37 9.82 -7.27
C LEU A 27 24.71 9.26 -7.72
N ASP A 28 24.78 8.75 -8.94
CA ASP A 28 25.98 8.09 -9.48
C ASP A 28 26.55 7.01 -8.53
N TYR A 29 25.66 6.25 -7.87
CA TYR A 29 26.08 5.29 -6.85
C TYR A 29 26.64 4.01 -7.49
N PRO A 30 27.79 3.51 -7.02
CA PRO A 30 28.39 2.31 -7.58
C PRO A 30 27.50 1.07 -7.40
N VAL A 31 27.56 0.17 -8.40
CA VAL A 31 26.74 -1.06 -8.41
C VAL A 31 27.06 -2.00 -7.24
N TYR A 32 28.27 -1.94 -6.71
CA TYR A 32 28.69 -2.73 -5.55
C TYR A 32 28.18 -2.19 -4.21
N VAL A 33 27.68 -0.95 -4.16
CA VAL A 33 27.16 -0.40 -2.89
C VAL A 33 25.88 -1.12 -2.50
N PRO A 34 25.83 -1.73 -1.30
CA PRO A 34 24.64 -2.41 -0.82
C PRO A 34 23.44 -1.45 -0.69
N ARG A 35 22.25 -1.96 -1.01
CA ARG A 35 20.98 -1.21 -0.94
C ARG A 35 20.74 -0.53 0.42
N ARG A 36 21.17 -1.15 1.52
CA ARG A 36 21.05 -0.58 2.87
C ARG A 36 21.77 0.78 3.01
N TYR A 37 22.91 0.96 2.33
CA TYR A 37 23.63 2.22 2.37
C TYR A 37 23.00 3.25 1.44
N LEU A 38 22.45 2.81 0.30
CA LEU A 38 21.68 3.69 -0.58
C LEU A 38 20.56 4.40 0.20
N HIS A 39 19.72 3.68 0.92
CA HIS A 39 18.64 4.31 1.70
C HIS A 39 19.13 5.09 2.93
N LYS A 40 20.20 4.62 3.59
CA LYS A 40 20.77 5.29 4.77
C LYS A 40 21.39 6.65 4.41
N ASP A 41 22.16 6.70 3.33
CA ASP A 41 22.91 7.89 2.95
C ASP A 41 21.99 8.98 2.39
N ILE A 42 20.97 8.58 1.63
CA ILE A 42 20.00 9.50 1.00
C ILE A 42 18.86 9.87 1.97
N LYS A 43 18.74 9.15 3.10
CA LYS A 43 17.63 9.28 4.05
C LYS A 43 16.25 9.14 3.40
N ILE A 44 16.16 8.38 2.30
CA ILE A 44 14.90 8.05 1.62
C ILE A 44 14.46 6.66 2.07
N PRO A 45 13.28 6.52 2.69
CA PRO A 45 12.79 5.21 3.10
C PRO A 45 12.53 4.32 1.88
N PRO A 46 12.70 3.00 2.04
CA PRO A 46 12.22 2.03 1.07
C PRO A 46 10.72 2.24 0.74
N LEU A 47 10.35 1.95 -0.51
CA LEU A 47 8.97 2.12 -0.98
C LEU A 47 7.95 1.34 -0.13
N HIS A 48 8.30 0.14 0.34
CA HIS A 48 7.39 -0.66 1.15
C HIS A 48 7.05 -0.01 2.50
N GLU A 49 8.02 0.61 3.18
CA GLU A 49 7.80 1.37 4.41
C GLU A 49 6.87 2.56 4.10
N ARG A 50 7.11 3.25 2.99
CA ARG A 50 6.28 4.40 2.61
C ARG A 50 4.84 4.01 2.27
N ILE A 51 4.64 2.90 1.56
CA ILE A 51 3.31 2.38 1.25
C ILE A 51 2.58 2.00 2.54
N ARG A 52 3.29 1.37 3.48
CA ARG A 52 2.73 0.99 4.77
C ARG A 52 2.28 2.22 5.57
N GLU A 53 3.15 3.21 5.74
CA GLU A 53 2.81 4.46 6.43
C GLU A 53 1.61 5.16 5.79
N LEU A 54 1.59 5.22 4.45
CA LEU A 54 0.49 5.84 3.72
C LEU A 54 -0.83 5.09 3.96
N SER A 55 -0.78 3.76 3.91
CA SER A 55 -1.93 2.90 4.19
C SER A 55 -2.44 3.10 5.61
N GLU A 56 -1.57 3.04 6.62
CA GLU A 56 -1.93 3.23 8.03
C GLU A 56 -2.54 4.61 8.27
N ASN A 57 -1.94 5.67 7.71
CA ASN A 57 -2.47 7.03 7.80
C ASN A 57 -3.83 7.17 7.11
N PHE A 58 -3.99 6.59 5.93
CA PHE A 58 -5.25 6.65 5.18
C PHE A 58 -6.39 5.97 5.95
N HIS A 59 -6.19 4.74 6.40
CA HIS A 59 -7.19 4.00 7.17
C HIS A 59 -7.47 4.66 8.53
N GLY A 60 -6.45 5.24 9.18
CA GLY A 60 -6.63 6.03 10.40
C GLY A 60 -7.52 7.25 10.18
N GLN A 61 -7.34 7.97 9.08
CA GLN A 61 -8.17 9.14 8.74
C GLN A 61 -9.60 8.74 8.36
N LEU A 62 -9.78 7.62 7.66
CA LEU A 62 -11.11 7.08 7.35
C LEU A 62 -11.93 6.78 8.62
N ASN A 63 -11.30 6.19 9.64
CA ASN A 63 -11.97 5.88 10.91
C ASN A 63 -12.47 7.13 11.66
N LEU A 64 -11.78 8.27 11.48
CA LEU A 64 -12.08 9.56 12.09
C LEU A 64 -12.96 10.47 11.20
N HIS A 65 -13.36 10.00 10.02
CA HIS A 65 -14.06 10.83 9.05
C HIS A 65 -15.47 11.23 9.51
N VAL A 66 -15.87 12.49 9.34
CA VAL A 66 -17.16 13.01 9.84
C VAL A 66 -18.37 12.30 9.22
N ASN A 67 -18.26 11.91 7.95
CA ASN A 67 -19.32 11.15 7.27
C ASN A 67 -19.35 9.68 7.76
N PRO A 68 -20.44 9.22 8.41
CA PRO A 68 -20.54 7.86 8.95
C PRO A 68 -20.54 6.77 7.88
N THR A 69 -21.00 7.06 6.66
CA THR A 69 -20.98 6.10 5.55
C THR A 69 -19.56 5.75 5.14
N ILE A 70 -18.65 6.72 5.20
CA ILE A 70 -17.22 6.54 4.88
C ILE A 70 -16.52 5.74 5.98
N ARG A 71 -16.90 5.94 7.25
CA ARG A 71 -16.38 5.16 8.38
C ARG A 71 -16.75 3.68 8.30
N VAL A 72 -17.96 3.35 7.82
CA VAL A 72 -18.41 1.96 7.69
C VAL A 72 -17.60 1.15 6.66
N GLN A 73 -16.91 1.83 5.74
CA GLN A 73 -16.12 1.16 4.70
C GLN A 73 -14.79 0.59 5.22
N THR A 74 -14.28 1.05 6.36
CA THR A 74 -13.02 0.53 6.94
C THR A 74 -13.18 -0.80 7.66
N ASP A 75 -14.40 -1.17 8.04
CA ASP A 75 -14.74 -2.46 8.66
C ASP A 75 -14.88 -3.61 7.64
N THR A 76 -14.65 -3.34 6.35
CA THR A 76 -14.83 -4.36 5.31
C THR A 76 -13.67 -5.37 5.32
N ASP A 77 -13.86 -6.44 6.09
CA ASP A 77 -13.13 -7.70 5.99
C ASP A 77 -12.98 -8.12 4.49
N PRO A 78 -11.77 -8.47 4.01
CA PRO A 78 -11.54 -8.88 2.62
C PRO A 78 -12.35 -10.12 2.16
N GLY A 79 -13.15 -10.74 3.03
CA GLY A 79 -14.06 -11.83 2.69
C GLY A 79 -15.54 -11.45 2.43
N THR A 80 -16.00 -10.23 2.73
CA THR A 80 -17.44 -9.94 2.73
C THR A 80 -17.84 -8.83 1.76
N HIS A 81 -18.00 -9.20 0.49
CA HIS A 81 -18.89 -8.45 -0.41
C HIS A 81 -20.35 -8.65 0.05
N ARG A 82 -20.84 -7.81 0.94
CA ARG A 82 -22.28 -7.63 1.14
C ARG A 82 -22.60 -6.15 1.16
N HIS A 83 -23.11 -5.66 0.04
CA HIS A 83 -23.91 -4.45 0.01
C HIS A 83 -25.14 -4.68 0.92
N PRO A 84 -25.43 -3.84 1.91
CA PRO A 84 -26.77 -3.79 2.45
C PRO A 84 -27.66 -3.22 1.35
N ALA A 85 -28.51 -4.07 0.77
CA ALA A 85 -29.56 -3.62 -0.13
C ALA A 85 -30.40 -2.58 0.62
N HIS A 86 -30.46 -1.37 0.08
CA HIS A 86 -31.40 -0.34 0.51
C HIS A 86 -32.79 -0.82 0.09
N SER A 87 -33.46 -1.61 0.93
CA SER A 87 -34.88 -1.89 0.78
C SER A 87 -35.64 -0.62 1.13
N THR A 88 -35.81 0.27 0.16
CA THR A 88 -36.80 1.34 0.22
C THR A 88 -38.17 0.68 0.21
N ASN A 89 -38.79 0.54 1.37
CA ASN A 89 -40.16 0.09 1.49
C ASN A 89 -41.08 1.23 1.02
N ILE A 90 -41.51 1.19 -0.25
CA ILE A 90 -42.55 2.08 -0.77
C ILE A 90 -43.89 1.47 -0.40
N GLN A 91 -44.33 1.74 0.83
CA GLN A 91 -45.70 1.48 1.27
C GLN A 91 -46.09 2.47 2.35
N GLU A 92 -46.01 3.76 2.02
CA GLU A 92 -46.81 4.82 2.63
C GLU A 92 -46.88 6.01 1.67
N LEU A 93 -47.80 5.95 0.70
CA LEU A 93 -48.55 7.12 0.27
C LEU A 93 -49.96 6.64 -0.05
N SER A 94 -50.89 7.26 0.69
CA SER A 94 -52.35 7.21 0.68
C SER A 94 -53.04 6.96 -0.65
#